data_AF-A0A1Z5J219-F1
#
_entry.id   AF-A0A1Z5J219-F1
#
_cell.length_a   1.000
_cell.length_b   1.000
_cell.length_c   1.000
_cell.angle_alpha   90.00
_cell.angle_beta   90.00
_cell.angle_gamma   90.00
#
_symmetry.space_group_name_H-M   'P 1'
#
loop_
_entity.id
_entity.type
_entity.pdbx_description
1 polymer ?
#
loop_
_entity_poly.entity_id
_entity_poly.type
_entity_poly.pdbx_seq_one_letter_code
_entity_poly.pdbx_strand_id
1 'polypeptide(L)'
;MAFQTHYNFGGAKTHNGGSKSAAKKALKQFWQYIQGQGAQLSDPITVSQISSMQRNLLSYGSRMVNSYRVSGGAYDTTLTQYVTDCCGYLDQFITSDTAHLADGSLPDNRQAFMVKFEHQVNQLIRRYETAITKG
;
A
#
# COMPACT_ATOMS: atom_id res chain seq x y z
N MET A 1 39.59 0.81 36.52
CA MET A 1 38.55 -0.24 36.42
C MET A 1 37.21 0.35 36.86
N ALA A 2 36.14 -0.17 36.26
CA ALA A 2 34.72 0.07 36.52
C ALA A 2 34.13 1.42 36.06
N PHE A 3 33.73 1.49 34.79
CA PHE A 3 32.46 2.14 34.45
C PHE A 3 31.41 1.03 34.38
N GLN A 4 30.59 0.92 35.43
CA GLN A 4 29.38 0.11 35.42
C GLN A 4 28.40 0.76 34.44
N THR A 5 28.34 0.25 33.22
CA THR A 5 27.24 0.56 32.30
C THR A 5 25.99 -0.13 32.83
N HIS A 6 25.19 0.59 33.61
CA HIS A 6 23.84 0.18 33.96
C HIS A 6 23.03 0.06 32.66
N TYR A 7 22.83 -1.16 32.16
CA TYR A 7 21.80 -1.42 31.16
C TYR A 7 20.44 -1.21 31.80
N ASN A 8 19.93 0.02 31.67
CA ASN A 8 18.56 0.33 32.01
C ASN A 8 17.66 -0.18 30.85
N PHE A 9 17.15 -1.41 30.96
CA PHE A 9 15.97 -1.86 30.22
C PHE A 9 14.68 -1.22 30.80
N GLY A 10 14.76 0.06 31.15
CA GLY A 10 13.72 0.82 31.82
C GLY A 10 13.01 1.73 30.83
N GLY A 11 11.84 1.28 30.41
CA GLY A 11 10.86 2.12 29.71
C GLY A 11 10.93 1.98 28.21
N ALA A 12 10.40 0.87 27.68
CA ALA A 12 9.72 0.93 26.39
C ALA A 12 8.63 2.00 26.53
N LYS A 13 8.96 3.25 26.18
CA LYS A 13 7.99 4.23 25.74
C LYS A 13 7.35 3.55 24.53
N THR A 14 6.18 2.96 24.74
CA THR A 14 5.30 2.47 23.69
C THR A 14 5.16 3.60 22.70
N HIS A 15 5.97 3.58 21.64
CA HIS A 15 5.77 4.46 20.51
C HIS A 15 4.34 4.20 20.05
N ASN A 16 3.54 5.25 19.92
CA ASN A 16 2.17 5.20 19.39
C ASN A 16 2.06 4.65 17.95
N GLY A 17 3.09 3.97 17.44
CA GLY A 17 3.17 3.36 16.12
C GLY A 17 2.13 2.27 15.87
N GLY A 18 1.53 1.69 16.92
CA GLY A 18 0.42 0.74 16.82
C GLY A 18 -0.99 1.33 16.97
N SER A 19 -1.13 2.66 17.02
CA SER A 19 -2.41 3.33 17.26
C SER A 19 -3.30 3.41 16.00
N LYS A 20 -4.60 3.69 16.18
CA LYS A 20 -5.53 4.08 15.10
C LYS A 20 -4.96 5.16 14.20
N SER A 21 -4.32 6.18 14.80
CA SER A 21 -3.71 7.29 14.07
C SER A 21 -2.52 6.82 13.21
N ALA A 22 -1.73 5.88 13.71
CA ALA A 22 -0.65 5.28 12.93
C ALA A 22 -1.17 4.39 11.79
N ALA A 23 -2.28 3.67 11.98
CA ALA A 23 -2.93 2.93 10.90
C ALA A 23 -3.46 3.87 9.80
N LYS A 24 -4.13 4.96 10.15
CA LYS A 24 -4.55 5.99 9.18
C LYS A 24 -3.37 6.63 8.46
N LYS A 25 -2.26 6.87 9.18
CA LYS A 25 -1.01 7.34 8.58
C LYS A 25 -0.47 6.34 7.55
N ALA A 26 -0.50 5.03 7.86
CA ALA A 26 -0.09 3.99 6.93
C ALA A 26 -0.96 3.98 5.67
N LEU A 27 -2.29 4.07 5.79
CA LEU A 27 -3.19 4.21 4.62
C LEU A 27 -2.78 5.39 3.72
N LYS A 28 -2.56 6.56 4.32
CA LYS A 28 -2.13 7.77 3.59
C LYS A 28 -0.76 7.61 2.93
N GLN A 29 0.20 6.99 3.61
CA GLN A 29 1.54 6.74 3.06
C GLN A 29 1.49 5.80 1.86
N PHE A 30 0.70 4.72 1.95
CA PHE A 30 0.49 3.82 0.83
C PHE A 30 -0.18 4.50 -0.36
N TRP A 31 -1.17 5.35 -0.10
CA TRP A 31 -1.81 6.15 -1.12
C TRP A 31 -0.83 7.07 -1.87
N GLN A 32 0.01 7.80 -1.13
CA GLN A 32 1.04 8.64 -1.75
C GLN A 32 2.03 7.83 -2.59
N TYR A 33 2.36 6.61 -2.14
CA TYR A 33 3.21 5.71 -2.92
C TYR A 33 2.53 5.25 -4.22
N ILE A 34 1.23 4.94 -4.18
CA ILE A 34 0.42 4.63 -5.37
C ILE A 34 0.50 5.77 -6.40
N GLN A 35 0.27 7.01 -5.97
CA GLN A 35 0.33 8.18 -6.85
C GLN A 35 1.73 8.35 -7.46
N GLY A 36 2.77 8.13 -6.65
CA GLY A 36 4.16 8.16 -7.12
C GLY A 36 4.48 7.08 -8.15
N GLN A 37 3.99 5.85 -7.98
CA GLN A 37 4.13 4.79 -8.97
C GLN A 37 3.36 5.09 -10.26
N GLY A 38 2.13 5.61 -10.14
CA GLY A 38 1.32 6.00 -11.29
C GLY A 38 1.96 7.10 -12.15
N ALA A 39 2.65 8.06 -11.51
CA ALA A 39 3.38 9.10 -12.22
C ALA A 39 4.54 8.58 -13.08
N GLN A 40 5.07 7.38 -12.79
CA GLN A 40 6.17 6.74 -13.52
C GLN A 40 5.69 5.93 -14.74
N LEU A 41 4.39 5.74 -14.92
CA LEU A 41 3.84 5.03 -16.08
C LEU A 41 4.07 5.83 -17.37
N SER A 42 4.30 5.13 -18.48
CA SER A 42 4.34 5.76 -19.81
C SER A 42 2.95 6.02 -20.35
N ASP A 43 2.89 6.68 -21.50
CA ASP A 43 1.66 6.86 -22.27
C ASP A 43 1.96 6.52 -23.74
N PRO A 44 1.47 5.38 -24.28
CA PRO A 44 0.52 4.45 -23.67
C PRO A 44 1.13 3.61 -22.51
N ILE A 45 0.27 3.14 -21.61
CA ILE A 45 0.67 2.23 -20.52
C ILE A 45 0.70 0.79 -21.04
N THR A 46 1.68 0.00 -20.63
CA THR A 46 1.72 -1.43 -20.96
C THR A 46 1.32 -2.34 -19.78
N VAL A 47 0.88 -3.55 -20.09
CA VAL A 47 0.53 -4.56 -19.07
C VAL A 47 1.73 -4.90 -18.18
N SER A 48 2.95 -4.91 -18.72
CA SER A 48 4.18 -5.15 -17.96
C SER A 48 4.47 -4.03 -16.95
N GLN A 49 4.12 -2.78 -17.28
CA GLN A 49 4.21 -1.66 -16.35
C GLN A 49 3.20 -1.78 -15.22
N ILE A 50 1.96 -2.18 -15.51
CA ILE A 50 0.96 -2.44 -14.46
C ILE A 50 1.38 -3.61 -13.57
N SER A 51 1.91 -4.68 -14.16
CA SER A 51 2.45 -5.82 -13.41
C SER A 51 3.65 -5.44 -12.53
N SER A 52 4.49 -4.52 -13.01
CA SER A 52 5.63 -4.00 -12.23
C SER A 52 5.16 -3.08 -11.11
N MET A 53 4.22 -2.18 -11.40
CA MET A 53 3.56 -1.33 -10.41
C MET A 53 2.93 -2.17 -9.30
N GLN A 54 2.13 -3.20 -9.66
CA GLN A 54 1.50 -4.08 -8.68
C GLN A 54 2.52 -4.76 -7.75
N ARG A 55 3.59 -5.34 -8.32
CA ARG A 55 4.67 -5.96 -7.52
C ARG A 55 5.33 -4.95 -6.58
N ASN A 56 5.58 -3.73 -7.05
CA ASN A 56 6.14 -2.65 -6.22
C ASN A 56 5.19 -2.26 -5.09
N LEU A 57 3.89 -2.11 -5.38
CA LEU A 57 2.86 -1.84 -4.38
C LEU A 57 2.77 -2.94 -3.32
N LEU A 58 2.74 -4.21 -3.72
CA LEU A 58 2.71 -5.34 -2.78
C LEU A 58 3.95 -5.37 -1.89
N SER A 59 5.14 -5.16 -2.47
CA SER A 59 6.40 -5.15 -1.72
C SER A 59 6.45 -4.01 -0.70
N TYR A 60 6.10 -2.79 -1.13
CA TYR A 60 6.05 -1.63 -0.26
C TYR A 60 4.98 -1.77 0.83
N GLY A 61 3.77 -2.18 0.45
CA GLY A 61 2.64 -2.38 1.37
C GLY A 61 2.95 -3.44 2.43
N SER A 62 3.55 -4.57 2.04
CA SER A 62 3.96 -5.62 2.99
C SER A 62 4.98 -5.13 4.01
N ARG A 63 5.98 -4.35 3.57
CA ARG A 63 6.98 -3.73 4.47
C ARG A 63 6.34 -2.73 5.42
N MET A 64 5.45 -1.89 4.91
CA MET A 64 4.71 -0.89 5.68
C MET A 64 3.84 -1.55 6.76
N VAL A 65 3.05 -2.56 6.39
CA VAL A 65 2.21 -3.32 7.33
C VAL A 65 3.06 -4.03 8.37
N ASN A 66 4.17 -4.66 7.96
CA ASN A 66 5.06 -5.32 8.91
C ASN A 66 5.67 -4.33 9.91
N SER A 67 6.08 -3.15 9.47
CA SER A 67 6.58 -2.09 10.36
C SER A 67 5.52 -1.63 11.36
N TYR A 68 4.27 -1.47 10.91
CA TYR A 68 3.14 -1.15 11.78
C TYR A 68 2.86 -2.27 12.81
N ARG A 69 2.86 -3.53 12.36
CA ARG A 69 2.65 -4.71 13.21
C ARG A 69 3.74 -4.85 14.29
N VAL A 70 5.01 -4.74 13.90
CA VAL A 70 6.16 -4.80 14.84
C VAL A 70 6.11 -3.66 15.86
N SER A 71 5.46 -2.54 15.52
CA SER A 71 5.21 -1.42 16.45
C SER A 71 4.01 -1.65 17.39
N GLY A 72 3.44 -2.87 17.43
CA GLY A 72 2.30 -3.23 18.28
C GLY A 72 0.93 -2.87 17.68
N GLY A 73 0.84 -2.74 16.37
CA GLY A 73 -0.39 -2.31 15.69
C GLY A 73 -1.50 -3.36 15.62
N ALA A 74 -2.69 -3.01 16.12
CA ALA A 74 -3.85 -3.91 16.17
C ALA A 74 -4.70 -3.99 14.87
N TYR A 75 -4.38 -3.16 13.87
CA TYR A 75 -5.11 -3.07 12.59
C TYR A 75 -4.29 -3.60 11.41
N ASP A 76 -3.28 -4.43 11.67
CA ASP A 76 -2.39 -4.99 10.64
C ASP A 76 -3.14 -5.83 9.61
N THR A 77 -4.14 -6.60 10.04
CA THR A 77 -5.02 -7.37 9.15
C THR A 77 -5.81 -6.44 8.22
N THR A 78 -6.35 -5.34 8.77
CA THR A 78 -7.09 -4.32 8.00
C THR A 78 -6.20 -3.65 6.96
N LEU A 79 -4.97 -3.29 7.33
CA LEU A 79 -4.00 -2.70 6.41
C LEU A 79 -3.52 -3.70 5.35
N THR A 80 -3.36 -4.98 5.72
CA THR A 80 -3.04 -6.05 4.77
C THR A 80 -4.13 -6.16 3.71
N GLN A 81 -5.40 -6.22 4.13
CA GLN A 81 -6.51 -6.32 3.19
C GLN A 81 -6.60 -5.08 2.29
N TYR A 82 -6.35 -3.88 2.81
CA TYR A 82 -6.29 -2.68 1.99
C TYR A 82 -5.23 -2.77 0.88
N VAL A 83 -4.02 -3.24 1.20
CA VAL A 83 -2.95 -3.44 0.21
C VAL A 83 -3.38 -4.48 -0.83
N THR A 84 -3.94 -5.60 -0.39
CA THR A 84 -4.43 -6.67 -1.28
C THR A 84 -5.53 -6.17 -2.21
N ASP A 85 -6.53 -5.46 -1.70
CA ASP A 85 -7.65 -4.94 -2.50
C ASP A 85 -7.17 -3.93 -3.55
N CYS A 86 -6.20 -3.07 -3.21
CA CYS A 86 -5.60 -2.15 -4.19
C CYS A 86 -4.90 -2.91 -5.32
N CYS A 87 -4.18 -3.98 -4.99
CA CYS A 87 -3.45 -4.78 -5.98
C CYS A 87 -4.38 -5.70 -6.79
N GLY A 88 -5.47 -6.17 -6.20
CA GLY A 88 -6.50 -6.96 -6.88
C GLY A 88 -7.26 -6.15 -7.93
N TYR A 89 -7.37 -4.83 -7.77
CA TYR A 89 -7.87 -3.98 -8.86
C TYR A 89 -6.90 -3.93 -10.05
N LEU A 90 -5.59 -3.90 -9.78
CA LEU A 90 -4.58 -3.97 -10.85
C LEU A 90 -4.58 -5.33 -11.56
N ASP A 91 -4.86 -6.42 -10.84
CA ASP A 91 -5.00 -7.76 -11.44
C ASP A 91 -6.04 -7.80 -12.56
N GLN A 92 -7.09 -6.99 -12.50
CA GLN A 92 -8.13 -6.94 -13.54
C GLN A 92 -7.54 -6.50 -14.88
N PHE A 93 -6.60 -5.56 -14.88
CA PHE A 93 -5.91 -5.10 -16.10
C PHE A 93 -4.82 -6.05 -16.58
N ILE A 94 -4.32 -6.91 -15.69
CA ILE A 94 -3.34 -7.94 -16.03
C ILE A 94 -4.08 -9.13 -16.64
N THR A 95 -5.02 -9.73 -15.90
CA THR A 95 -5.72 -10.96 -16.31
C THR A 95 -6.73 -10.78 -17.43
N SER A 96 -7.30 -9.58 -17.62
CA SER A 96 -8.27 -9.34 -18.71
C SER A 96 -7.61 -9.17 -20.09
N ASP A 97 -6.28 -9.00 -20.16
CA ASP A 97 -5.52 -8.79 -21.40
C ASP A 97 -4.46 -9.88 -21.67
N THR A 98 -4.11 -10.71 -20.67
CA THR A 98 -3.01 -11.69 -20.78
C THR A 98 -3.38 -13.04 -21.41
N ALA A 99 -4.62 -13.25 -21.87
CA ALA A 99 -4.97 -14.56 -22.40
C ALA A 99 -4.20 -14.91 -23.69
N HIS A 100 -3.72 -13.94 -24.51
CA HIS A 100 -3.09 -14.31 -25.79
C HIS A 100 -1.98 -13.45 -26.43
N LEU A 101 -1.52 -12.30 -25.94
CA LEU A 101 -0.62 -11.45 -26.77
C LEU A 101 0.51 -10.74 -25.99
N ALA A 102 1.61 -10.48 -26.71
CA ALA A 102 2.78 -9.70 -26.29
C ALA A 102 2.39 -8.42 -25.55
N ASP A 103 3.20 -8.00 -24.56
CA ASP A 103 3.02 -6.83 -23.68
C ASP A 103 2.11 -5.74 -24.26
N GLY A 104 0.81 -5.91 -24.07
CA GLY A 104 -0.21 -5.11 -24.72
C GLY A 104 -0.22 -3.71 -24.14
N SER A 105 -0.44 -2.71 -25.00
CA SER A 105 -0.80 -1.39 -24.51
C SER A 105 -2.24 -1.43 -24.03
N LEU A 106 -2.48 -0.87 -22.84
CA LEU A 106 -3.84 -0.65 -22.35
C LEU A 106 -4.57 0.33 -23.28
N PRO A 107 -5.89 0.14 -23.49
CA PRO A 107 -6.67 1.00 -24.38
C PRO A 107 -6.81 2.43 -23.85
N ASP A 108 -6.67 2.62 -22.53
CA ASP A 108 -6.72 3.93 -21.88
C ASP A 108 -5.34 4.60 -21.87
N ASN A 109 -5.31 5.91 -22.12
CA ASN A 109 -4.12 6.71 -21.85
C ASN A 109 -3.83 6.78 -20.34
N ARG A 110 -2.61 7.19 -20.00
CA ARG A 110 -2.15 7.23 -18.59
C ARG A 110 -3.09 8.00 -17.67
N GLN A 111 -3.59 9.14 -18.13
CA GLN A 111 -4.47 9.98 -17.33
C GLN A 111 -5.80 9.29 -17.03
N ALA A 112 -6.42 8.68 -18.03
CA ALA A 112 -7.70 7.99 -17.88
C ALA A 112 -7.57 6.76 -16.96
N PHE A 113 -6.49 5.98 -17.13
CA PHE A 113 -6.17 4.87 -16.22
C PHE A 113 -6.01 5.36 -14.77
N MET A 114 -5.21 6.39 -14.55
CA MET A 114 -4.97 6.93 -13.21
C MET A 114 -6.26 7.43 -12.57
N VAL A 115 -7.12 8.16 -13.29
CA VAL A 115 -8.42 8.62 -12.74
C VAL A 115 -9.28 7.44 -12.28
N LYS A 116 -9.37 6.36 -13.08
CA LYS A 116 -10.12 5.15 -12.70
C LYS A 116 -9.53 4.49 -11.47
N PHE A 117 -8.21 4.31 -11.44
CA PHE A 117 -7.54 3.66 -10.32
C PHE A 117 -7.63 4.49 -9.04
N GLU A 118 -7.37 5.79 -9.12
CA GLU A 118 -7.46 6.71 -8.00
C GLU A 118 -8.88 6.75 -7.41
N HIS A 119 -9.91 6.70 -8.26
CA HIS A 119 -11.29 6.63 -7.78
C HIS A 119 -11.53 5.38 -6.92
N GLN A 120 -11.06 4.21 -7.37
CA GLN A 120 -11.20 2.96 -6.63
C GLN A 120 -10.43 2.98 -5.31
N VAL A 121 -9.17 3.42 -5.35
CA VAL A 121 -8.36 3.49 -4.14
C VAL A 121 -8.96 4.47 -3.12
N ASN A 122 -9.53 5.59 -3.57
CA ASN A 122 -10.22 6.53 -2.67
C ASN A 122 -11.45 5.90 -1.98
N GLN A 123 -12.21 5.05 -2.68
CA GLN A 123 -13.30 4.30 -2.06
C GLN A 123 -12.77 3.30 -1.01
N LEU A 124 -11.68 2.60 -1.33
CA LEU A 124 -11.01 1.69 -0.39
C LEU A 124 -10.50 2.43 0.85
N ILE A 125 -9.83 3.58 0.69
CA ILE A 125 -9.36 4.41 1.81
C ILE A 125 -10.52 4.73 2.76
N ARG A 126 -11.65 5.24 2.24
CA ARG A 126 -12.83 5.57 3.08
C ARG A 126 -13.37 4.34 3.83
N ARG A 127 -13.45 3.19 3.15
CA ARG A 127 -13.88 1.92 3.75
C ARG A 127 -12.96 1.50 4.90
N TYR A 128 -11.66 1.50 4.67
CA TYR A 128 -10.67 1.05 5.65
C TYR A 128 -10.44 2.05 6.78
N GLU A 129 -10.53 3.36 6.53
CA GLU A 129 -10.55 4.38 7.58
C GLU A 129 -11.77 4.22 8.51
N THR A 130 -12.93 3.87 7.94
CA THR A 130 -14.14 3.59 8.73
C THR A 130 -13.95 2.36 9.60
N ALA A 131 -13.37 1.27 9.05
CA ALA A 131 -13.07 0.06 9.80
C ALA A 131 -12.11 0.31 10.98
N ILE A 132 -11.04 1.07 10.76
CA ILE A 132 -10.07 1.48 11.80
C ILE A 132 -10.72 2.38 12.87
N THR A 133 -11.68 3.21 12.47
CA THR A 133 -12.33 4.14 13.41
C THR A 133 -13.32 3.42 14.32
N LYS A 134 -14.06 2.44 13.79
CA LYS A 134 -15.11 1.67 14.51
C LYS A 134 -14.56 0.51 15.36
N GLY A 135 -13.51 -0.19 14.89
CA GLY A 135 -12.78 -1.18 15.70
C GLY A 135 -11.88 -0.51 16.72
#